data_AF-A0A9Q1RQ76-F1
#
_entry.id   AF-A0A9Q1RQ76-F1
#
_cell.length_a   1.000
_cell.length_b   1.000
_cell.length_c   1.000
_cell.angle_alpha   90.00
_cell.angle_beta   90.00
_cell.angle_gamma   90.00
#
_symmetry.space_group_name_H-M   'P 1'
#
loop_
_entity.id
_entity.type
_entity.pdbx_description
1 polymer ?
#
loop_
_entity_poly.entity_id
_entity_poly.type
_entity_poly.pdbx_seq_one_letter_code
_entity_poly.pdbx_strand_id
1 'polypeptide(L)'
;MITLDLGNNQFSGEIPSWIGEKMPVLLVLSLRSNMFKGEIPRELCNMTSLHLIDVGSDNLSGNIPSCFGNLKGMSWDPESQRYEGQLNVFSKGRDLLFKENMYLVIGIILSGNHLTGEIPEGLTNHPRMNTLNLSMNHLSGKIPEQIEKLRQSETLGLSSNEIRGTIPTGMASLTLLTHLNLSHNNLSGRISTANQFNTFIDPSIYTGNPGLCGHPLQNKCKDGHKEEPDLHQDPNHSSPSEFGQMGFFVSLGVGFAVGFWGVCATLIIKGSWRHAYFRFVGYFGDKLFVIFVMPLARLKRFIR
;
A
#
# COMPACT_ATOMS: atom_id res chain seq x y z
N MET A 1 6.93 13.48 25.12
CA MET A 1 6.40 12.25 24.50
C MET A 1 6.24 12.54 23.02
N ILE A 2 6.81 11.71 22.15
CA ILE A 2 6.79 11.90 20.67
C ILE A 2 5.82 10.97 19.95
N THR A 3 5.45 9.85 20.59
CA THR A 3 4.49 8.88 20.09
C THR A 3 3.43 8.64 21.16
N LEU A 4 2.17 8.66 20.78
CA LEU A 4 1.04 8.24 21.58
C LEU A 4 0.29 7.16 20.81
N ASP A 5 0.49 5.89 21.19
CA ASP A 5 -0.23 4.75 20.64
C ASP A 5 -1.11 4.13 21.72
N LEU A 6 -2.42 4.28 21.54
CA LEU A 6 -3.49 3.72 22.38
C LEU A 6 -4.35 2.74 21.57
N GLY A 7 -3.89 2.30 20.40
CA GLY A 7 -4.68 1.51 19.47
C GLY A 7 -5.00 0.11 19.98
N ASN A 8 -6.05 -0.51 19.43
CA ASN A 8 -6.52 -1.86 19.74
C ASN A 8 -6.91 -2.03 21.22
N ASN A 9 -7.69 -1.08 21.74
CA ASN A 9 -8.20 -1.10 23.11
C ASN A 9 -9.74 -0.96 23.10
N GLN A 10 -10.31 -0.66 24.26
CA GLN A 10 -11.74 -0.42 24.46
C GLN A 10 -12.00 1.01 24.98
N PHE A 11 -11.13 1.96 24.65
CA PHE A 11 -11.34 3.36 25.05
C PHE A 11 -12.60 3.90 24.39
N SER A 12 -13.38 4.66 25.15
CA SER A 12 -14.66 5.21 24.70
C SER A 12 -14.81 6.66 25.15
N GLY A 13 -15.83 7.33 24.62
CA GLY A 13 -16.01 8.77 24.79
C GLY A 13 -15.44 9.53 23.60
N GLU A 14 -15.27 10.84 23.76
CA GLU A 14 -14.73 11.69 22.70
C GLU A 14 -13.20 11.70 22.73
N ILE A 15 -12.57 11.95 21.58
CA ILE A 15 -11.13 12.24 21.56
C ILE A 15 -10.91 13.54 22.33
N PRO A 16 -10.11 13.54 23.41
CA PRO A 16 -9.98 14.75 24.21
C PRO A 16 -9.18 15.85 23.49
N SER A 17 -9.74 17.05 23.43
CA SER A 17 -9.09 18.22 22.80
C SER A 17 -7.73 18.56 23.41
N TRP A 18 -7.53 18.26 24.70
CA TRP A 18 -6.28 18.52 25.41
C TRP A 18 -5.08 17.80 24.79
N ILE A 19 -5.27 16.71 24.01
CA ILE A 19 -4.18 16.05 23.28
C ILE A 19 -3.51 17.07 22.36
N GLY A 20 -4.31 17.80 21.59
CA GLY A 20 -3.83 18.84 20.69
C GLY A 20 -3.22 20.06 21.40
N GLU A 21 -3.72 20.40 22.59
CA GLU A 21 -3.27 21.55 23.36
C GLU A 21 -2.00 21.30 24.18
N LYS A 22 -1.82 20.07 24.68
CA LYS A 22 -0.76 19.73 25.65
C LYS A 22 0.39 18.93 25.03
N MET A 23 0.24 18.44 23.80
CA MET A 23 1.25 17.62 23.13
C MET A 23 1.70 18.21 21.77
N PRO A 24 2.15 19.48 21.70
CA PRO A 24 2.47 20.14 20.42
C PRO A 24 3.62 19.49 19.63
N VAL A 25 4.47 18.71 20.29
CA VAL A 25 5.64 18.03 19.71
C VAL A 25 5.39 16.57 19.34
N LEU A 26 4.14 16.11 19.41
CA LEU A 26 3.78 14.74 19.05
C LEU A 26 4.04 14.52 17.55
N LEU A 27 4.71 13.42 17.21
CA LEU A 27 5.00 13.01 15.84
C LEU A 27 3.96 12.00 15.34
N VAL A 28 3.56 11.07 16.22
CA VAL A 28 2.64 9.99 15.91
C VAL A 28 1.50 9.94 16.92
N LEU A 29 0.28 9.97 16.41
CA LEU A 29 -0.94 9.73 17.15
C LEU A 29 -1.65 8.50 16.57
N SER A 30 -1.75 7.42 17.35
CA SER A 30 -2.52 6.22 17.03
C SER A 30 -3.56 5.98 18.11
N LEU A 31 -4.83 6.10 17.73
CA LEU A 31 -6.01 5.79 18.55
C LEU A 31 -6.85 4.67 17.95
N ARG A 32 -6.39 4.03 16.87
CA ARG A 32 -7.15 3.06 16.07
C ARG A 32 -7.82 1.95 16.85
N SER A 33 -8.88 1.38 16.30
CA SER A 33 -9.53 0.17 16.83
C SER A 33 -9.92 0.35 18.30
N ASN A 34 -10.67 1.41 18.59
CA ASN A 34 -11.27 1.72 19.88
C ASN A 34 -12.79 1.95 19.71
N MET A 35 -13.43 2.60 20.69
CA MET A 35 -14.83 3.01 20.67
C MET A 35 -14.96 4.55 20.79
N PHE A 36 -13.99 5.31 20.27
CA PHE A 36 -14.08 6.77 20.29
C PHE A 36 -15.25 7.25 19.45
N LYS A 37 -15.96 8.29 19.91
CA LYS A 37 -17.14 8.86 19.25
C LYS A 37 -17.06 10.38 19.19
N GLY A 38 -18.05 11.02 18.58
CA GLY A 38 -18.08 12.47 18.40
C GLY A 38 -17.18 12.90 17.24
N GLU A 39 -16.81 14.18 17.21
CA GLU A 39 -16.01 14.75 16.13
C GLU A 39 -14.51 14.60 16.38
N ILE A 40 -13.72 14.66 15.31
CA ILE A 40 -12.26 14.80 15.40
C ILE A 40 -11.96 16.23 15.90
N PRO A 41 -11.33 16.43 17.07
CA PRO A 41 -11.11 17.76 17.62
C PRO A 41 -10.20 18.59 16.71
N ARG A 42 -10.61 19.82 16.41
CA ARG A 42 -9.79 20.78 15.63
C ARG A 42 -8.47 21.10 16.32
N GLU A 43 -8.40 20.95 17.65
CA GLU A 43 -7.20 21.18 18.43
C GLU A 43 -6.06 20.23 18.03
N LEU A 44 -6.35 19.08 17.39
CA LEU A 44 -5.32 18.23 16.80
C LEU A 44 -4.47 18.97 15.75
N CYS A 45 -5.01 20.02 15.12
CA CYS A 45 -4.27 20.88 14.19
C CYS A 45 -3.18 21.73 14.86
N ASN A 46 -3.18 21.86 16.19
CA ASN A 46 -2.12 22.57 16.92
C ASN A 46 -0.80 21.78 16.98
N MET A 47 -0.84 20.47 16.73
CA MET A 47 0.34 19.60 16.76
C MET A 47 1.08 19.66 15.42
N THR A 48 1.82 20.74 15.19
CA THR A 48 2.47 21.01 13.90
C THR A 48 3.56 20.00 13.52
N SER A 49 4.05 19.20 14.47
CA SER A 49 5.07 18.17 14.24
C SER A 49 4.47 16.81 13.85
N LEU A 50 3.14 16.65 13.88
CA LEU A 50 2.50 15.39 13.50
C LEU A 50 2.78 15.07 12.03
N HIS A 51 3.19 13.83 11.79
CA HIS A 51 3.28 13.28 10.44
C HIS A 51 2.40 12.04 10.22
N LEU A 52 1.86 11.47 11.29
CA LEU A 52 1.01 10.29 11.26
C LEU A 52 -0.14 10.44 12.23
N ILE A 53 -1.35 10.36 11.69
CA ILE A 53 -2.61 10.31 12.43
C ILE A 53 -3.31 9.01 12.02
N ASP A 54 -3.47 8.10 12.97
CA ASP A 54 -4.24 6.87 12.80
C ASP A 54 -5.38 6.82 13.85
N VAL A 55 -6.58 7.16 13.41
CA VAL A 55 -7.82 7.08 14.21
C VAL A 55 -8.87 6.22 13.49
N GLY A 56 -8.40 5.19 12.78
CA GLY A 56 -9.26 4.28 12.04
C GLY A 56 -9.97 3.25 12.92
N SER A 57 -11.09 2.71 12.45
CA SER A 57 -11.90 1.71 13.16
C SER A 57 -12.38 2.20 14.53
N ASP A 58 -13.00 3.37 14.54
CA ASP A 58 -13.66 3.99 15.69
C ASP A 58 -15.12 4.33 15.33
N ASN A 59 -15.83 5.03 16.22
CA ASN A 59 -17.21 5.50 16.01
C ASN A 59 -17.25 7.04 15.82
N LEU A 60 -16.21 7.62 15.22
CA LEU A 60 -16.09 9.07 14.99
C LEU A 60 -17.09 9.53 13.92
N SER A 61 -17.49 10.79 14.00
CA SER A 61 -18.53 11.41 13.18
C SER A 61 -18.15 12.85 12.83
N GLY A 62 -19.01 13.55 12.08
CA GLY A 62 -18.75 14.91 11.64
C GLY A 62 -17.70 14.97 10.53
N ASN A 63 -17.15 16.16 10.30
CA ASN A 63 -16.30 16.40 9.13
C ASN A 63 -14.82 16.17 9.45
N ILE A 64 -14.04 15.82 8.42
CA ILE A 64 -12.57 15.85 8.52
C ILE A 64 -12.12 17.30 8.73
N PRO A 65 -11.32 17.62 9.76
CA PRO A 65 -10.86 18.99 9.99
C PRO A 65 -10.05 19.53 8.80
N SER A 66 -10.52 20.60 8.16
CA SER A 66 -9.82 21.21 7.01
C SER A 66 -8.43 21.73 7.37
N CYS A 67 -8.21 22.06 8.64
CA CYS A 67 -6.91 22.49 9.16
C CYS A 67 -5.84 21.38 9.16
N PHE A 68 -6.18 20.12 8.87
CA PHE A 68 -5.19 19.08 8.63
C PHE A 68 -4.25 19.43 7.49
N GLY A 69 -4.67 20.28 6.54
CA GLY A 69 -3.79 20.81 5.51
C GLY A 69 -2.63 21.69 6.01
N ASN A 70 -2.63 22.11 7.27
CA ASN A 70 -1.60 22.96 7.88
C ASN A 70 -0.58 22.18 8.73
N LEU A 71 -0.70 20.84 8.81
CA LEU A 71 0.20 19.99 9.60
C LEU A 71 1.58 19.89 8.92
N LYS A 72 2.53 20.72 9.38
CA LYS A 72 3.85 20.85 8.77
C LYS A 72 4.69 19.57 8.85
N GLY A 73 4.51 18.76 9.90
CA GLY A 73 5.20 17.49 10.08
C GLY A 73 4.98 16.51 8.93
N MET A 74 3.81 16.54 8.29
CA MET A 74 3.50 15.71 7.11
C MET A 74 4.28 16.11 5.85
N SER A 75 4.97 17.25 5.88
CA SER A 75 5.83 17.73 4.79
C SER A 75 7.32 17.65 5.12
N TRP A 76 7.68 17.16 6.31
CA TRP A 76 9.08 17.07 6.73
C TRP A 76 9.82 15.91 6.07
N ASP A 77 11.14 16.05 6.06
CA ASP A 77 12.00 14.97 5.62
C ASP A 77 12.09 13.88 6.68
N PRO A 78 11.56 12.67 6.43
CA PRO A 78 11.59 11.61 7.43
C PRO A 78 13.02 11.21 7.80
N GLU A 79 14.01 11.43 6.93
CA GLU A 79 15.40 11.16 7.26
C GLU A 79 16.02 12.20 8.20
N SER A 80 15.43 13.40 8.32
CA SER A 80 15.94 14.47 9.18
C SER A 80 15.66 14.26 10.67
N GLN A 81 14.64 13.46 11.01
CA GLN A 81 14.25 13.17 12.40
C GLN A 81 13.96 11.69 12.57
N ARG A 82 15.02 10.90 12.67
CA ARG A 82 14.93 9.49 13.01
C ARG A 82 14.57 9.33 14.47
N TYR A 83 13.54 8.56 14.75
CA TYR A 83 13.21 8.10 16.09
C TYR A 83 12.84 6.62 16.05
N GLU A 84 13.13 5.94 17.14
CA GLU A 84 12.86 4.51 17.29
C GLU A 84 11.52 4.30 17.99
N GLY A 85 10.88 3.18 17.67
CA GLY A 85 9.63 2.79 18.30
C GLY A 85 9.09 1.52 17.65
N GLN A 86 7.85 1.20 17.99
CA GLN A 86 7.09 0.18 17.32
C GLN A 86 5.68 0.71 17.10
N LEU A 87 5.13 0.48 15.91
CA LEU A 87 3.78 0.90 15.56
C LEU A 87 3.15 -0.15 14.66
N ASN A 88 1.89 -0.46 14.93
CA ASN A 88 1.09 -1.28 14.04
C ASN A 88 0.13 -0.39 13.25
N VAL A 89 0.27 -0.35 11.93
CA VAL A 89 -0.54 0.49 11.04
C VAL A 89 -1.36 -0.39 10.12
N PHE A 90 -2.67 -0.11 9.99
CA PHE A 90 -3.49 -0.79 9.00
C PHE A 90 -3.38 -0.08 7.65
N SER A 91 -2.66 -0.67 6.70
CA SER A 91 -2.45 -0.10 5.36
C SER A 91 -2.29 -1.20 4.33
N LYS A 92 -2.65 -0.91 3.07
CA LYS A 92 -2.63 -1.89 1.96
C LYS A 92 -3.46 -3.16 2.26
N GLY A 93 -4.56 -3.02 3.01
CA GLY A 93 -5.48 -4.10 3.38
C GLY A 93 -4.96 -5.07 4.44
N ARG A 94 -3.90 -4.73 5.18
CA ARG A 94 -3.30 -5.58 6.21
C ARG A 94 -2.68 -4.77 7.34
N ASP A 95 -2.46 -5.42 8.48
CA ASP A 95 -1.63 -4.88 9.55
C ASP A 95 -0.15 -4.90 9.17
N LEU A 96 0.51 -3.76 9.32
CA LEU A 96 1.93 -3.55 9.05
C LEU A 96 2.64 -3.14 10.33
N LEU A 97 3.57 -3.98 10.76
CA LEU A 97 4.41 -3.71 11.92
C LEU A 97 5.65 -2.93 11.49
N PHE A 98 5.71 -1.66 11.89
CA PHE A 98 6.88 -0.81 11.78
C PHE A 98 7.65 -0.85 13.10
N LYS A 99 8.97 -0.96 13.01
CA LYS A 99 9.87 -0.93 14.16
C LYS A 99 10.79 0.29 14.02
N GLU A 100 12.02 0.04 13.61
CA GLU A 100 13.07 1.04 13.40
C GLU A 100 12.82 2.01 12.22
N ASN A 101 11.64 1.97 11.61
CA ASN A 101 11.28 2.71 10.40
C ASN A 101 9.91 3.37 10.47
N MET A 102 9.32 3.51 11.67
CA MET A 102 8.02 4.16 11.83
C MET A 102 8.04 5.61 11.32
N TYR A 103 9.18 6.30 11.44
CA TYR A 103 9.35 7.68 10.96
C TYR A 103 9.19 7.83 9.44
N LEU A 104 9.25 6.72 8.68
CA LEU A 104 8.99 6.73 7.24
C LEU A 104 7.50 6.75 6.92
N VAL A 105 6.60 6.46 7.87
CA VAL A 105 5.16 6.43 7.66
C VAL A 105 4.60 7.83 7.86
N ILE A 106 4.18 8.45 6.76
CA ILE A 106 3.63 9.80 6.75
C ILE A 106 2.22 9.69 6.18
N GLY A 107 1.20 9.89 7.01
CA GLY A 107 -0.15 9.56 6.58
C GLY A 107 -1.28 9.99 7.49
N ILE A 108 -2.47 9.95 6.91
CA ILE A 108 -3.75 10.16 7.56
C ILE A 108 -4.60 8.92 7.32
N ILE A 109 -4.94 8.23 8.40
CA ILE A 109 -5.73 7.00 8.41
C ILE A 109 -6.96 7.24 9.29
N LEU A 110 -8.10 7.44 8.63
CA LEU A 110 -9.40 7.73 9.26
C LEU A 110 -10.45 6.65 8.91
N SER A 111 -10.01 5.53 8.32
CA SER A 111 -10.90 4.53 7.74
C SER A 111 -11.75 3.81 8.77
N GLY A 112 -12.99 3.45 8.43
CA GLY A 112 -13.88 2.71 9.33
C GLY A 112 -14.41 3.58 10.44
N ASN A 113 -15.05 4.69 10.08
CA ASN A 113 -15.72 5.62 10.98
C ASN A 113 -17.06 6.05 10.34
N HIS A 114 -17.75 7.02 10.94
CA HIS A 114 -18.98 7.63 10.43
C HIS A 114 -18.74 9.07 9.95
N LEU A 115 -17.56 9.38 9.40
CA LEU A 115 -17.21 10.73 8.97
C LEU A 115 -18.05 11.14 7.76
N THR A 116 -18.48 12.41 7.75
CA THR A 116 -19.35 13.01 6.74
C THR A 116 -18.69 14.23 6.08
N GLY A 117 -19.40 14.88 5.16
CA GLY A 117 -18.92 16.06 4.46
C GLY A 117 -17.99 15.72 3.30
N GLU A 118 -17.28 16.71 2.77
CA GLU A 118 -16.35 16.53 1.65
C GLU A 118 -14.92 16.26 2.13
N ILE A 119 -14.10 15.66 1.26
CA ILE A 119 -12.65 15.54 1.50
C ILE A 119 -12.04 16.95 1.42
N PRO A 120 -11.45 17.49 2.49
CA PRO A 120 -10.91 18.85 2.46
C PRO A 120 -9.77 18.98 1.44
N GLU A 121 -9.81 20.00 0.58
CA GLU A 121 -8.73 20.26 -0.40
C GLU A 121 -7.36 20.39 0.27
N GLY A 122 -7.32 20.94 1.49
CA GLY A 122 -6.11 21.09 2.29
C GLY A 122 -5.35 19.78 2.53
N LEU A 123 -6.00 18.61 2.50
CA LEU A 123 -5.30 17.32 2.63
C LEU A 123 -4.29 17.07 1.49
N THR A 124 -4.47 17.73 0.34
CA THR A 124 -3.56 17.64 -0.80
C THR A 124 -2.29 18.50 -0.65
N ASN A 125 -2.17 19.29 0.43
CA ASN A 125 -1.02 20.16 0.68
C ASN A 125 0.22 19.43 1.24
N HIS A 126 0.18 18.10 1.34
CA HIS A 126 1.25 17.28 1.93
C HIS A 126 1.96 16.42 0.87
N PRO A 127 2.89 16.97 0.08
CA PRO A 127 3.49 16.26 -1.05
C PRO A 127 4.30 15.01 -0.66
N ARG A 128 4.71 14.91 0.62
CA ARG A 128 5.44 13.76 1.17
C ARG A 128 4.53 12.69 1.81
N MET A 129 3.22 12.90 1.85
CA MET A 129 2.28 11.92 2.39
C MET A 129 2.32 10.63 1.57
N ASN A 130 2.52 9.50 2.23
CA ASN A 130 2.56 8.17 1.62
C ASN A 130 1.27 7.37 1.80
N THR A 131 0.50 7.64 2.86
CA THR A 131 -0.72 6.88 3.15
C THR A 131 -1.88 7.84 3.41
N LEU A 132 -2.88 7.79 2.54
CA LEU A 132 -4.18 8.42 2.79
C LEU A 132 -5.27 7.34 2.73
N ASN A 133 -5.86 7.02 3.88
CA ASN A 133 -6.93 6.03 3.96
C ASN A 133 -8.17 6.63 4.65
N LEU A 134 -9.19 6.88 3.83
CA LEU A 134 -10.48 7.45 4.22
C LEU A 134 -11.64 6.45 3.97
N SER A 135 -11.31 5.20 3.67
CA SER A 135 -12.31 4.17 3.32
C SER A 135 -13.32 3.90 4.44
N MET A 136 -14.49 3.36 4.10
CA MET A 136 -15.53 2.97 5.06
C MET A 136 -15.95 4.16 5.93
N ASN A 137 -16.48 5.20 5.29
CA ASN A 137 -17.06 6.40 5.91
C ASN A 137 -18.31 6.84 5.11
N HIS A 138 -18.86 8.01 5.43
CA HIS A 138 -19.98 8.65 4.71
C HIS A 138 -19.53 9.93 3.98
N LEU A 139 -18.29 9.94 3.46
CA LEU A 139 -17.74 11.11 2.77
C LEU A 139 -18.45 11.31 1.42
N SER A 140 -18.72 12.56 1.09
CA SER A 140 -19.44 12.98 -0.10
C SER A 140 -18.60 13.98 -0.92
N GLY A 141 -19.22 14.67 -1.88
CA GLY A 141 -18.50 15.61 -2.75
C GLY A 141 -17.65 14.90 -3.80
N LYS A 142 -16.57 15.53 -4.24
CA LYS A 142 -15.65 15.00 -5.27
C LYS A 142 -14.29 14.65 -4.66
N ILE A 143 -13.51 13.84 -5.37
CA ILE A 143 -12.08 13.72 -5.10
C ILE A 143 -11.43 15.08 -5.41
N PRO A 144 -10.62 15.68 -4.51
CA PRO A 144 -9.99 16.97 -4.76
C PRO A 144 -9.13 16.96 -6.03
N GLU A 145 -9.27 17.96 -6.91
CA GLU A 145 -8.54 18.01 -8.18
C GLU A 145 -7.01 18.07 -7.96
N GLN A 146 -6.56 18.73 -6.88
CA GLN A 146 -5.15 18.87 -6.54
C GLN A 146 -4.50 17.61 -5.92
N ILE A 147 -5.19 16.46 -5.95
CA ILE A 147 -4.68 15.17 -5.44
C ILE A 147 -3.33 14.77 -6.08
N GLU A 148 -3.07 15.23 -7.30
CA GLU A 148 -1.78 15.10 -8.02
C GLU A 148 -0.55 15.64 -7.27
N LYS A 149 -0.74 16.51 -6.27
CA LYS A 149 0.33 17.03 -5.42
C LYS A 149 0.93 15.95 -4.51
N LEU A 150 0.19 14.88 -4.21
CA LEU A 150 0.60 13.80 -3.31
C LEU A 150 1.59 12.82 -3.97
N ARG A 151 2.67 13.34 -4.58
CA ARG A 151 3.58 12.57 -5.44
C ARG A 151 4.28 11.41 -4.74
N GLN A 152 4.33 11.42 -3.41
CA GLN A 152 4.90 10.34 -2.59
C GLN A 152 3.85 9.31 -2.11
N SER A 153 2.58 9.44 -2.51
CA SER A 153 1.51 8.55 -2.07
C SER A 153 1.72 7.13 -2.58
N GLU A 154 1.79 6.17 -1.67
CA GLU A 154 1.83 4.74 -1.95
C GLU A 154 0.46 4.07 -1.79
N THR A 155 -0.37 4.60 -0.88
CA THR A 155 -1.69 4.07 -0.54
C THR A 155 -2.73 5.19 -0.60
N LEU A 156 -3.76 5.00 -1.43
CA LEU A 156 -4.94 5.86 -1.51
C LEU A 156 -6.21 5.01 -1.41
N GLY A 157 -6.81 4.99 -0.22
CA GLY A 157 -8.05 4.26 0.05
C GLY A 157 -9.23 5.20 0.21
N LEU A 158 -10.20 5.14 -0.71
CA LEU A 158 -11.42 5.95 -0.69
C LEU A 158 -12.71 5.10 -0.76
N SER A 159 -12.57 3.78 -0.72
CA SER A 159 -13.68 2.86 -0.93
C SER A 159 -14.77 2.96 0.12
N SER A 160 -15.99 2.55 -0.21
CA SER A 160 -17.16 2.54 0.69
C SER A 160 -17.42 3.93 1.28
N ASN A 161 -17.75 4.88 0.40
CA ASN A 161 -18.15 6.25 0.72
C ASN A 161 -19.29 6.68 -0.24
N GLU A 162 -19.68 7.95 -0.21
CA GLU A 162 -20.69 8.55 -1.08
C GLU A 162 -20.08 9.53 -2.11
N ILE A 163 -18.80 9.36 -2.44
CA ILE A 163 -18.04 10.26 -3.31
C ILE A 163 -18.61 10.22 -4.74
N ARG A 164 -18.76 11.38 -5.35
CA ARG A 164 -19.34 11.60 -6.68
C ARG A 164 -18.33 12.22 -7.64
N GLY A 165 -18.74 12.39 -8.89
CA GLY A 165 -17.93 13.04 -9.92
C GLY A 165 -17.02 12.06 -10.65
N THR A 166 -15.98 12.59 -11.29
CA THR A 166 -14.99 11.80 -12.05
C THR A 166 -13.75 11.52 -11.22
N ILE A 167 -12.99 10.50 -11.60
CA ILE A 167 -11.62 10.30 -11.11
C ILE A 167 -10.74 11.42 -11.72
N PRO A 168 -10.12 12.31 -10.93
CA PRO A 168 -9.29 13.38 -11.47
C PRO A 168 -8.15 12.84 -12.34
N THR A 169 -7.95 13.43 -13.52
CA THR A 169 -6.90 12.98 -14.46
C THR A 169 -5.49 13.12 -13.87
N GLY A 170 -5.30 14.12 -12.99
CA GLY A 170 -4.08 14.33 -12.22
C GLY A 170 -3.64 13.14 -11.36
N MET A 171 -4.56 12.24 -10.97
CA MET A 171 -4.22 11.03 -10.24
C MET A 171 -3.24 10.12 -11.00
N ALA A 172 -3.23 10.16 -12.34
CA ALA A 172 -2.26 9.43 -13.14
C ALA A 172 -0.81 9.89 -12.89
N SER A 173 -0.59 11.05 -12.26
CA SER A 173 0.74 11.55 -11.88
C SER A 173 1.29 10.93 -10.59
N LEU A 174 0.48 10.16 -9.86
CA LEU A 174 0.86 9.48 -8.61
C LEU A 174 1.67 8.21 -8.92
N THR A 175 2.90 8.39 -9.40
CA THR A 175 3.71 7.29 -9.95
C THR A 175 4.20 6.28 -8.91
N LEU A 176 4.12 6.59 -7.62
CA LEU A 176 4.49 5.69 -6.52
C LEU A 176 3.29 4.95 -5.92
N LEU A 177 2.08 5.18 -6.45
CA LEU A 177 0.88 4.55 -5.94
C LEU A 177 0.94 3.03 -6.16
N THR A 178 0.86 2.27 -5.08
CA THR A 178 0.89 0.79 -5.10
C THR A 178 -0.43 0.18 -4.68
N HIS A 179 -1.25 0.92 -3.92
CA HIS A 179 -2.54 0.48 -3.44
C HIS A 179 -3.59 1.57 -3.65
N LEU A 180 -4.54 1.28 -4.54
CA LEU A 180 -5.69 2.14 -4.83
C LEU A 180 -6.97 1.34 -4.57
N ASN A 181 -7.95 1.94 -3.89
CA ASN A 181 -9.29 1.39 -3.81
C ASN A 181 -10.35 2.49 -3.85
N LEU A 182 -11.16 2.50 -4.91
CA LEU A 182 -12.22 3.47 -5.18
C LEU A 182 -13.63 2.83 -5.17
N SER A 183 -13.71 1.55 -4.83
CA SER A 183 -14.95 0.77 -4.91
C SER A 183 -16.04 1.30 -4.00
N HIS A 184 -17.29 0.99 -4.30
CA HIS A 184 -18.47 1.35 -3.51
C HIS A 184 -18.55 2.86 -3.25
N ASN A 185 -18.71 3.62 -4.32
CA ASN A 185 -18.92 5.06 -4.32
C ASN A 185 -19.95 5.41 -5.42
N ASN A 186 -20.14 6.68 -5.72
CA ASN A 186 -20.97 7.15 -6.83
C ASN A 186 -20.13 7.88 -7.89
N LEU A 187 -18.93 7.36 -8.15
CA LEU A 187 -18.02 7.87 -9.19
C LEU A 187 -18.56 7.56 -10.59
N SER A 188 -18.12 8.38 -11.54
CA SER A 188 -18.58 8.34 -12.92
C SER A 188 -17.46 8.65 -13.92
N GLY A 189 -17.70 8.34 -15.19
CA GLY A 189 -16.76 8.63 -16.28
C GLY A 189 -15.78 7.49 -16.56
N ARG A 190 -14.88 7.74 -17.50
CA ARG A 190 -13.90 6.76 -17.96
C ARG A 190 -12.77 6.59 -16.95
N ILE A 191 -12.42 5.35 -16.65
CA ILE A 191 -11.21 5.02 -15.87
C ILE A 191 -9.99 5.32 -16.75
N SER A 192 -9.06 6.11 -16.22
CA SER A 192 -7.80 6.43 -16.90
C SER A 192 -6.97 5.17 -17.14
N THR A 193 -6.27 5.09 -18.26
CA THR A 193 -5.30 4.03 -18.57
C THR A 193 -3.87 4.56 -18.60
N ALA A 194 -3.62 5.75 -18.04
CA ALA A 194 -2.31 6.40 -18.06
C ALA A 194 -1.44 6.01 -16.84
N ASN A 195 -0.14 5.87 -17.05
CA ASN A 195 0.87 5.62 -16.01
C ASN A 195 0.46 4.49 -15.06
N GLN A 196 0.53 4.69 -13.73
CA GLN A 196 0.21 3.66 -12.74
C GLN A 196 -1.21 3.11 -12.84
N PHE A 197 -2.16 3.85 -13.41
CA PHE A 197 -3.53 3.36 -13.58
C PHE A 197 -3.62 2.15 -14.51
N ASN A 198 -2.69 1.98 -15.45
CA ASN A 198 -2.64 0.78 -16.28
C ASN A 198 -2.27 -0.50 -15.52
N THR A 199 -1.69 -0.38 -14.33
CA THR A 199 -1.31 -1.52 -13.48
C THR A 199 -2.46 -1.96 -12.58
N PHE A 200 -3.43 -1.08 -12.33
CA PHE A 200 -4.60 -1.33 -11.50
C PHE A 200 -5.72 -2.02 -12.30
N ILE A 201 -5.44 -3.27 -12.70
CA ILE A 201 -6.31 -4.07 -13.57
C ILE A 201 -7.35 -4.91 -12.81
N ASP A 202 -7.31 -4.93 -11.47
CA ASP A 202 -8.32 -5.63 -10.67
C ASP A 202 -9.64 -4.83 -10.68
N PRO A 203 -10.74 -5.36 -11.27
CA PRO A 203 -12.02 -4.65 -11.30
C PRO A 203 -12.63 -4.45 -9.90
N SER A 204 -12.21 -5.23 -8.89
CA SER A 204 -12.74 -5.12 -7.53
C SER A 204 -12.51 -3.75 -6.92
N ILE A 205 -11.44 -3.04 -7.31
CA ILE A 205 -11.12 -1.72 -6.75
C ILE A 205 -11.98 -0.59 -7.32
N TYR A 206 -12.78 -0.86 -8.37
CA TYR A 206 -13.67 0.12 -9.01
C TYR A 206 -15.15 -0.27 -8.92
N THR A 207 -15.46 -1.51 -8.50
CA THR A 207 -16.84 -2.03 -8.40
C THR A 207 -17.72 -1.16 -7.51
N GLY A 208 -19.04 -1.29 -7.64
CA GLY A 208 -19.99 -0.50 -6.85
C GLY A 208 -20.03 0.98 -7.21
N ASN A 209 -19.48 1.38 -8.36
CA ASN A 209 -19.62 2.71 -8.95
C ASN A 209 -20.41 2.60 -10.28
N PRO A 210 -21.71 2.87 -10.30
CA PRO A 210 -22.54 2.60 -11.48
C PRO A 210 -22.20 3.50 -12.69
N GLY A 211 -21.61 4.68 -12.45
CA GLY A 211 -21.24 5.62 -13.51
C GLY A 211 -19.86 5.38 -14.13
N LEU A 212 -19.01 4.53 -13.53
CA LEU A 212 -17.67 4.25 -14.05
C LEU A 212 -17.72 3.29 -15.24
N CYS A 213 -16.83 3.52 -16.21
CA CYS A 213 -16.73 2.73 -17.42
C CYS A 213 -15.29 2.66 -17.94
N GLY A 214 -15.03 1.76 -18.90
CA GLY A 214 -13.69 1.51 -19.45
C GLY A 214 -12.90 0.49 -18.65
N HIS A 215 -11.76 0.04 -19.20
CA HIS A 215 -10.90 -0.96 -18.58
C HIS A 215 -10.44 -0.49 -17.17
N PRO A 216 -10.47 -1.35 -16.14
CA PRO A 216 -10.72 -2.80 -16.15
C PRO A 216 -12.19 -3.23 -16.02
N LEU A 217 -13.15 -2.29 -15.97
CA LEU A 217 -14.57 -2.64 -15.93
C LEU A 217 -15.08 -3.09 -17.31
N GLN A 218 -16.06 -4.00 -17.30
CA GLN A 218 -16.71 -4.49 -18.53
C GLN A 218 -17.70 -3.47 -19.12
N ASN A 219 -18.08 -2.46 -18.34
CA ASN A 219 -19.01 -1.41 -18.78
C ASN A 219 -18.35 -0.54 -19.84
N LYS A 220 -18.90 -0.55 -21.07
CA LYS A 220 -18.43 0.33 -22.15
C LYS A 220 -18.88 1.78 -21.88
N CYS A 221 -17.98 2.73 -22.11
CA CYS A 221 -18.33 4.14 -22.04
C CYS A 221 -19.24 4.52 -23.22
N LYS A 222 -20.29 5.29 -22.93
CA LYS A 222 -21.20 5.83 -23.96
C LYS A 222 -20.63 7.14 -24.49
N ASP A 223 -19.62 7.11 -25.35
CA ASP A 223 -19.07 8.33 -25.93
C ASP A 223 -19.54 8.51 -27.38
N GLY A 224 -20.24 9.63 -27.63
CA GLY A 224 -20.50 10.21 -28.95
C GLY A 224 -19.37 11.13 -29.44
N HIS A 225 -18.13 10.92 -28.98
CA HIS A 225 -16.95 11.58 -29.52
C HIS A 225 -16.05 10.55 -30.20
N LYS A 226 -15.74 10.86 -31.47
CA LYS A 226 -14.94 10.06 -32.39
C LYS A 226 -13.65 9.59 -31.72
N GLU A 227 -13.36 8.31 -31.90
CA GLU A 227 -12.03 7.74 -31.72
C GLU A 227 -10.99 8.71 -32.30
N GLU A 228 -10.18 9.30 -31.43
CA GLU A 228 -8.91 9.88 -31.86
C GLU A 228 -8.01 8.67 -32.12
N PRO A 229 -7.46 8.52 -33.33
CA PRO A 229 -6.77 7.32 -33.72
C PRO A 229 -5.56 7.11 -32.82
N ASP A 230 -5.47 5.87 -32.34
CA ASP A 230 -4.40 5.28 -31.57
C ASP A 230 -3.07 5.46 -32.31
N LEU A 231 -2.43 6.63 -32.19
CA LEU A 231 -1.17 6.94 -32.85
C LEU A 231 0.00 6.36 -32.06
N HIS A 232 -0.07 5.07 -31.74
CA HIS A 232 1.03 4.14 -31.49
C HIS A 232 0.50 2.69 -31.48
N GLN A 233 -0.33 2.32 -32.46
CA GLN A 233 -0.45 0.91 -32.84
C GLN A 233 0.70 0.54 -33.77
N ASP A 234 1.79 0.08 -33.16
CA ASP A 234 2.72 -0.82 -33.84
C ASP A 234 1.96 -2.14 -34.08
N PRO A 235 1.72 -2.58 -35.32
CA PRO A 235 0.76 -3.66 -35.62
C PRO A 235 1.23 -5.07 -35.24
N ASN A 236 2.20 -5.20 -34.33
CA ASN A 236 2.88 -6.45 -34.03
C ASN A 236 2.92 -6.87 -32.55
N HIS A 237 2.11 -6.26 -31.68
CA HIS A 237 1.91 -6.83 -30.34
C HIS A 237 0.60 -7.60 -30.26
N SER A 238 0.70 -8.85 -30.67
CA SER A 238 -0.21 -9.90 -30.24
C SER A 238 -0.33 -9.88 -28.71
N SER A 239 -1.56 -9.95 -28.21
CA SER A 239 -1.85 -10.52 -26.90
C SER A 239 -0.91 -11.71 -26.67
N PRO A 240 -0.25 -11.88 -25.50
CA PRO A 240 0.60 -13.04 -25.29
C PRO A 240 -0.30 -14.25 -25.52
N SER A 241 -0.09 -14.91 -26.65
CA SER A 241 -0.89 -16.06 -27.02
C SER A 241 -0.76 -17.06 -25.88
N GLU A 242 -1.81 -17.81 -25.57
CA GLU A 242 -1.66 -18.97 -24.68
C GLU A 242 -0.49 -19.87 -25.12
N PHE A 243 -0.17 -19.84 -26.42
CA PHE A 243 1.03 -20.42 -27.03
C PHE A 243 2.37 -19.87 -26.53
N GLY A 244 2.47 -18.59 -26.16
CA GLY A 244 3.68 -17.96 -25.64
C GLY A 244 3.99 -18.36 -24.20
N GLN A 245 2.97 -18.38 -23.32
CA GLN A 245 3.12 -18.92 -21.97
C GLN A 245 3.38 -20.43 -22.01
N MET A 246 2.63 -21.18 -22.84
CA MET A 246 2.87 -22.62 -23.02
C MET A 246 4.26 -22.89 -23.62
N GLY A 247 4.71 -22.08 -24.58
CA GLY A 247 6.05 -22.16 -25.16
C GLY A 247 7.16 -21.92 -24.15
N PHE A 248 6.97 -20.97 -23.22
CA PHE A 248 7.91 -20.76 -22.11
C PHE A 248 8.00 -22.01 -21.21
N PHE A 249 6.87 -22.57 -20.76
CA PHE A 249 6.88 -23.77 -19.92
C PHE A 249 7.43 -25.01 -20.63
N VAL A 250 7.14 -25.18 -21.91
CA VAL A 250 7.71 -26.24 -22.75
C VAL A 250 9.21 -26.06 -22.89
N SER A 251 9.70 -24.83 -23.15
CA SER A 251 11.13 -24.53 -23.24
C SER A 251 11.86 -24.79 -21.92
N LEU A 252 11.23 -24.47 -20.79
CA LEU A 252 11.76 -24.73 -19.45
C LEU A 252 11.86 -26.24 -19.16
N GLY A 253 10.83 -27.00 -19.53
CA GLY A 253 10.83 -28.46 -19.38
C GLY A 253 11.90 -29.14 -20.25
N VAL A 254 12.01 -28.75 -21.51
CA VAL A 254 13.04 -29.28 -22.42
C VAL A 254 14.44 -28.87 -21.96
N GLY A 255 14.63 -27.60 -21.56
CA GLY A 255 15.90 -27.10 -21.05
C GLY A 255 16.36 -27.83 -19.78
N PHE A 256 15.43 -28.10 -18.84
CA PHE A 256 15.72 -28.90 -17.65
C PHE A 256 16.11 -30.32 -18.02
N ALA A 257 15.36 -30.99 -18.91
CA ALA A 257 15.68 -32.35 -19.32
C ALA A 257 17.06 -32.43 -19.99
N VAL A 258 17.36 -31.52 -20.93
CA VAL A 258 18.67 -31.49 -21.62
C VAL A 258 19.80 -31.19 -20.64
N GLY A 259 19.61 -30.20 -19.75
CA GLY A 259 20.62 -29.84 -18.75
C GLY A 259 20.88 -30.97 -17.74
N PHE A 260 19.82 -31.55 -17.18
CA PHE A 260 19.90 -32.64 -16.22
C PHE A 260 20.55 -33.88 -16.83
N TRP A 261 20.08 -34.33 -18.00
CA TRP A 261 20.63 -35.51 -18.66
C TRP A 261 22.03 -35.26 -19.23
N GLY A 262 22.38 -34.03 -19.62
CA GLY A 262 23.74 -33.67 -20.00
C GLY A 262 24.73 -33.83 -18.84
N VAL A 263 24.35 -33.36 -17.64
CA VAL A 263 25.16 -33.53 -16.43
C VAL A 263 25.23 -35.00 -16.03
N CYS A 264 24.11 -35.72 -16.01
CA CYS A 264 24.10 -37.15 -15.66
C CYS A 264 24.91 -37.99 -16.65
N ALA A 265 24.76 -37.78 -17.96
CA ALA A 265 25.51 -38.52 -18.99
C ALA A 265 27.01 -38.26 -18.90
N THR A 266 27.44 -37.00 -18.68
CA THR A 266 28.86 -36.67 -18.51
C THR A 266 29.46 -37.31 -17.27
N LEU A 267 28.70 -37.40 -16.17
CA LEU A 267 29.12 -38.10 -14.94
C LEU A 267 29.15 -39.64 -15.10
N ILE A 268 28.34 -40.23 -15.98
CA ILE A 268 28.36 -41.67 -16.27
C ILE A 268 29.56 -42.02 -17.17
N ILE A 269 29.84 -41.20 -18.19
CA ILE A 269 30.88 -41.48 -19.20
C ILE A 269 32.29 -41.20 -18.64
N LYS A 270 32.49 -40.13 -17.86
CA LYS A 270 33.81 -39.79 -17.31
C LYS A 270 33.92 -40.12 -15.83
N GLY A 271 34.56 -41.25 -15.54
CA GLY A 271 34.86 -41.69 -14.17
C GLY A 271 35.62 -40.66 -13.32
N SER A 272 36.55 -39.90 -13.92
CA SER A 272 37.30 -38.85 -13.20
C SER A 272 36.40 -37.69 -12.73
N TRP A 273 35.42 -37.31 -13.55
CA TRP A 273 34.47 -36.24 -13.24
C TRP A 273 33.46 -36.70 -12.18
N ARG A 274 33.02 -37.96 -12.26
CA ARG A 274 32.20 -38.61 -11.23
C ARG A 274 32.85 -38.53 -9.86
N HIS A 275 34.12 -38.91 -9.74
CA HIS A 275 34.82 -38.89 -8.47
C HIS A 275 35.08 -37.46 -7.96
N ALA A 276 35.40 -36.51 -8.84
CA ALA A 276 35.53 -35.10 -8.44
C ALA A 276 34.20 -34.53 -7.93
N TYR A 277 33.09 -34.81 -8.62
CA TYR A 277 31.76 -34.36 -8.26
C TYR A 277 31.31 -34.92 -6.90
N PHE A 278 31.40 -36.24 -6.68
CA PHE A 278 31.01 -36.83 -5.40
C PHE A 278 31.93 -36.41 -4.24
N ARG A 279 33.22 -36.17 -4.50
CA ARG A 279 34.12 -35.61 -3.49
C ARG A 279 33.73 -34.18 -3.12
N PHE A 280 33.35 -33.36 -4.10
CA PHE A 280 32.86 -32.00 -3.86
C PHE A 280 31.56 -31.99 -3.07
N VAL A 281 30.58 -32.81 -3.47
CA VAL A 281 29.28 -32.94 -2.77
C VAL A 281 29.47 -33.44 -1.34
N GLY A 282 30.33 -34.46 -1.13
CA GLY A 282 30.66 -34.96 0.20
C GLY A 282 31.32 -33.88 1.08
N TYR A 283 32.30 -33.15 0.54
CA TYR A 283 32.94 -32.04 1.25
C TYR A 283 31.94 -30.95 1.66
N PHE A 284 31.00 -30.60 0.78
CA PHE A 284 29.95 -29.63 1.10
C PHE A 284 28.97 -30.17 2.15
N GLY A 285 28.60 -31.44 2.04
CA GLY A 285 27.76 -32.14 3.02
C GLY A 285 28.38 -32.16 4.41
N ASP A 286 29.67 -32.49 4.53
CA ASP A 286 30.40 -32.49 5.79
C ASP A 286 30.49 -31.07 6.37
N LYS A 287 30.73 -30.06 5.53
CA LYS A 287 30.80 -28.66 5.97
C LYS A 287 29.44 -28.17 6.49
N LEU A 288 28.34 -28.53 5.82
CA LEU A 288 26.99 -28.25 6.30
C LEU A 288 26.67 -29.01 7.59
N PHE A 289 27.04 -30.29 7.68
CA PHE A 289 26.87 -31.09 8.89
C PHE A 289 27.59 -30.45 10.09
N VAL A 290 28.84 -30.01 9.92
CA VAL A 290 29.59 -29.30 10.97
C VAL A 290 28.90 -27.99 11.36
N ILE A 291 28.45 -27.19 10.39
CA ILE A 291 27.80 -25.89 10.63
C ILE A 291 26.47 -26.05 11.36
N PHE A 292 25.66 -27.05 11.02
CA PHE A 292 24.31 -27.17 11.56
C PHE A 292 24.22 -28.12 12.77
N VAL A 293 24.98 -29.21 12.79
CA VAL A 293 24.86 -30.24 13.83
C VAL A 293 25.71 -29.93 15.07
N MET A 294 26.88 -29.30 14.93
CA MET A 294 27.70 -28.94 16.11
C MET A 294 27.05 -27.89 17.03
N PRO A 295 26.41 -26.82 16.53
CA PRO A 295 25.71 -25.87 17.39
C PRO A 295 24.53 -26.52 18.12
N LEU A 296 23.78 -27.39 17.44
CA LEU A 296 22.66 -28.14 18.00
C LEU A 296 23.10 -29.13 19.10
N ALA A 297 24.23 -29.81 18.91
CA ALA A 297 24.81 -30.69 19.91
C ALA A 297 25.34 -29.92 21.14
N ARG A 298 25.93 -28.73 20.94
CA ARG A 298 26.34 -27.83 22.04
C ARG A 298 25.14 -27.27 22.81
N LEU A 299 24.06 -26.91 22.13
CA LEU A 299 22.82 -26.44 22.74
C LEU A 299 22.17 -27.53 23.61
N LYS A 300 22.13 -28.79 23.12
CA LYS A 300 21.61 -29.93 23.88
C LYS A 300 22.40 -30.26 25.15
N ARG A 301 23.71 -29.98 25.16
CA ARG A 301 24.59 -30.21 26.31
C ARG A 301 24.49 -29.11 27.38
N PHE A 302 23.94 -27.95 27.02
CA PHE A 302 23.68 -26.83 27.93
C PHE A 302 22.30 -26.92 28.62
N ILE A 303 21.41 -27.78 28.10
CA ILE A 303 20.03 -27.98 28.57
C ILE A 303 19.92 -29.21 29.50
N ARG A 304 21.05 -29.85 29.85
CA ARG A 304 21.08 -31.00 30.78
C ARG A 304 21.93 -30.71 32.00
#